data_AF-A0A957DRV5-F1
#
_entry.id   AF-A0A957DRV5-F1
#
_cell.length_a   1.000
_cell.length_b   1.000
_cell.length_c   1.000
_cell.angle_alpha   90.00
_cell.angle_beta   90.00
_cell.angle_gamma   90.00
#
_symmetry.space_group_name_H-M   'P 1'
#
loop_
_entity.id
_entity.type
_entity.pdbx_description
1 polymer ?
#
loop_
_entity_poly.entity_id
_entity_poly.type
_entity_poly.pdbx_seq_one_letter_code
_entity_poly.pdbx_strand_id
1 'polypeptide(L)'
;MFTQRLFTLFTHLMHSRWTHSHEKHSNAWEETVSARLGPFHLESNDVFVLDHADVYLGICLPLPWHENGRWQRYILQLGYRTCRGAEQVRPAGFEKEWKRPFSAETTMRNE
;
A
#
# COMPACT_ATOMS: atom_id res chain seq x y z
N MET A 1 16.34 14.52 -7.32
CA MET A 1 15.72 15.62 -6.54
C MET A 1 14.22 15.46 -6.35
N PHE A 2 13.43 15.18 -7.40
CA PHE A 2 11.96 15.00 -7.27
C PHE A 2 11.57 13.82 -6.37
N THR A 3 12.18 12.65 -6.59
CA THR A 3 11.99 11.44 -5.75
C THR A 3 12.21 11.73 -4.27
N GLN A 4 13.30 12.44 -3.92
CA GLN A 4 13.60 12.76 -2.53
C GLN A 4 12.54 13.65 -1.88
N ARG A 5 12.03 14.66 -2.61
CA ARG A 5 10.94 15.50 -2.13
C ARG A 5 9.65 14.72 -1.94
N LEU A 6 9.36 13.77 -2.83
CA LEU A 6 8.23 12.86 -2.68
C LEU A 6 8.38 12.01 -1.41
N PHE A 7 9.51 11.34 -1.21
CA PHE A 7 9.74 10.54 -0.01
C PHE A 7 9.56 11.37 1.27
N THR A 8 10.14 12.57 1.34
CA THR A 8 9.95 13.48 2.49
C THR A 8 8.47 13.83 2.69
N LEU A 9 7.75 14.19 1.64
CA LEU A 9 6.32 14.48 1.70
C LEU A 9 5.53 13.27 2.21
N PHE A 10 5.82 12.07 1.69
CA PHE A 10 5.18 10.83 2.08
C PHE A 10 5.38 10.52 3.56
N THR A 11 6.62 10.58 4.04
CA THR A 11 6.93 10.39 5.46
C THR A 11 6.17 11.40 6.33
N HIS A 12 6.14 12.68 5.93
CA HIS A 12 5.37 13.69 6.65
C HIS A 12 3.86 13.42 6.65
N LEU A 13 3.29 12.99 5.51
CA LEU A 13 1.88 12.64 5.40
C LEU A 13 1.56 11.43 6.28
N MET A 14 2.38 10.38 6.25
CA MET A 14 2.22 9.17 7.06
C MET A 14 2.26 9.42 8.57
N HIS A 15 3.05 10.40 9.01
CA HIS A 15 3.10 10.82 10.42
C HIS A 15 2.15 11.97 10.76
N SER A 16 1.32 12.40 9.81
CA SER A 16 0.34 13.47 10.05
C SER A 16 -0.80 12.98 10.94
N ARG A 17 -1.37 13.89 11.74
CA ARG A 17 -2.52 13.60 12.62
C ARG A 17 -3.80 13.19 11.87
N TRP A 18 -3.82 13.32 10.56
CA TRP A 18 -4.96 13.02 9.70
C TRP A 18 -4.89 11.60 9.15
N THR A 19 -3.75 10.93 9.36
CA THR A 19 -3.63 9.51 9.02
C THR A 19 -4.21 8.62 10.10
N HIS A 20 -4.81 7.52 9.68
CA HIS A 20 -5.33 6.49 10.55
C HIS A 20 -5.03 5.11 9.96
N SER A 21 -5.39 4.05 10.70
CA SER A 21 -5.19 2.65 10.28
C SER A 21 -3.72 2.36 9.95
N HIS A 22 -2.82 2.73 10.88
CA HIS A 22 -1.41 2.42 10.76
C HIS A 22 -1.19 0.92 10.94
N GLU A 23 -0.69 0.28 9.89
CA GLU A 23 -0.26 -1.11 9.94
C GLU A 23 1.24 -1.15 9.72
N LYS A 24 1.96 -1.72 10.68
CA LYS A 24 3.41 -1.93 10.58
C LYS A 24 3.68 -3.42 10.51
N HIS A 25 4.29 -3.83 9.41
CA HIS A 25 4.77 -5.18 9.20
C HIS A 25 6.29 -5.12 9.11
N SER A 26 6.98 -5.92 9.91
CA SER A 26 8.44 -5.96 9.92
C SER A 26 8.89 -7.40 9.90
N ASN A 27 9.74 -7.72 8.93
CA ASN A 27 10.41 -9.00 8.76
C ASN A 27 11.92 -8.79 8.90
N ALA A 28 12.70 -9.87 8.85
CA ALA A 28 14.16 -9.83 9.04
C ALA A 28 14.92 -8.99 7.99
N TRP A 29 14.28 -8.63 6.87
CA TRP A 29 14.90 -7.93 5.74
C TRP A 29 14.08 -6.75 5.20
N GLU A 30 12.88 -6.52 5.72
CA GLU A 30 11.96 -5.50 5.21
C GLU A 30 11.13 -4.90 6.35
N GLU A 31 10.97 -3.58 6.33
CA GLU A 31 9.99 -2.85 7.14
C GLU A 31 8.97 -2.17 6.22
N THR A 32 7.71 -2.54 6.40
CA THR A 32 6.56 -1.96 5.71
C THR A 32 5.71 -1.21 6.71
N VAL A 33 5.38 0.04 6.40
CA VAL A 33 4.41 0.85 7.15
C VAL A 33 3.36 1.34 6.17
N SER A 34 2.10 1.08 6.47
CA SER A 34 0.97 1.58 5.70
C SER A 34 0.06 2.45 6.56
N ALA A 35 -0.62 3.40 5.94
CA ALA A 35 -1.55 4.31 6.58
C ALA A 35 -2.64 4.74 5.59
N ARG A 36 -3.72 5.34 6.11
CA ARG A 36 -4.81 5.91 5.29
C ARG A 36 -5.02 7.38 5.64
N LEU A 37 -5.20 8.19 4.59
CA LEU A 37 -5.57 9.60 4.68
C LEU A 37 -6.86 9.80 3.89
N GLY A 38 -8.01 9.58 4.54
CA GLY A 38 -9.30 9.54 3.85
C GLY A 38 -9.34 8.44 2.78
N PRO A 39 -9.59 8.74 1.49
CA PRO A 39 -9.59 7.73 0.42
C PRO A 39 -8.16 7.31 -0.01
N PHE A 40 -7.15 8.07 0.41
CA PHE A 40 -5.76 7.82 0.04
C PHE A 40 -5.15 6.73 0.92
N HIS A 41 -4.45 5.80 0.28
CA HIS A 41 -3.62 4.80 0.91
C HIS A 41 -2.15 5.17 0.70
N LEU A 42 -1.42 5.22 1.80
CA LEU A 42 0.01 5.50 1.83
C LEU A 42 0.72 4.24 2.31
N GLU A 43 1.80 3.87 1.65
CA GLU A 43 2.64 2.75 2.03
C GLU A 43 4.10 3.15 1.85
N SER A 44 4.95 2.78 2.80
CA SER A 44 6.39 2.93 2.76
C SER A 44 7.02 1.57 3.03
N ASN A 45 7.96 1.18 2.20
CA ASN A 45 8.72 -0.06 2.34
C ASN A 45 10.21 0.28 2.35
N ASP A 46 10.93 -0.32 3.29
CA ASP A 46 12.38 -0.22 3.40
C ASP A 46 12.96 -1.64 3.44
N VAL A 47 13.68 -2.02 2.38
CA VAL A 47 14.36 -3.30 2.20
C VAL A 47 15.84 -3.06 2.47
N PHE A 48 16.21 -3.16 3.74
CA PHE A 48 17.55 -2.80 4.23
C PHE A 48 18.67 -3.66 3.62
N VAL A 49 18.37 -4.90 3.22
CA VAL A 49 19.34 -5.86 2.69
C VAL A 49 19.83 -5.48 1.28
N LEU A 50 18.98 -4.80 0.50
CA LEU A 50 19.23 -4.51 -0.91
C LEU A 50 19.39 -3.00 -1.19
N ASP A 51 19.59 -2.18 -0.15
CA ASP A 51 19.59 -0.71 -0.24
C ASP A 51 18.44 -0.20 -1.13
N HIS A 52 17.22 -0.65 -0.83
CA HIS A 52 16.03 -0.33 -1.60
C HIS A 52 14.92 0.17 -0.68
N ALA A 53 14.34 1.31 -1.01
CA ALA A 53 13.13 1.82 -0.37
C ALA A 53 12.13 2.24 -1.43
N ASP A 54 10.85 1.99 -1.19
CA ASP A 54 9.77 2.46 -2.04
C ASP A 54 8.65 3.12 -1.22
N VAL A 55 7.97 4.07 -1.84
CA VAL A 55 6.74 4.64 -1.31
C VAL A 55 5.65 4.56 -2.36
N TYR A 56 4.43 4.30 -1.90
CA TYR A 56 3.26 4.13 -2.73
C TYR A 56 2.12 5.01 -2.23
N LEU A 57 1.58 5.85 -3.13
CA LEU A 57 0.34 6.60 -2.91
C LEU A 57 -0.71 6.06 -3.86
N GLY A 58 -1.81 5.59 -3.29
CA GLY A 58 -2.96 5.16 -4.05
C GLY A 58 -4.27 5.66 -3.49
N ILE A 59 -5.33 5.35 -4.22
CA ILE A 59 -6.71 5.49 -3.80
C ILE A 59 -7.36 4.12 -3.85
N CYS A 60 -8.21 3.83 -2.85
CA CYS A 60 -9.03 2.61 -2.83
C CYS A 60 -10.47 2.97 -3.16
N LEU A 61 -10.95 2.57 -4.33
CA LEU A 61 -12.30 2.85 -4.80
C LEU A 61 -13.17 1.59 -4.68
N PRO A 62 -14.21 1.59 -3.81
CA PRO A 62 -15.16 0.50 -3.78
C PRO A 62 -16.04 0.57 -5.03
N LEU A 63 -15.93 -0.43 -5.91
CA LEU A 63 -16.65 -0.48 -7.18
C LEU A 63 -17.45 -1.78 -7.30
N PRO A 64 -18.67 -1.73 -7.86
CA PRO A 64 -19.42 -2.94 -8.17
C PRO A 64 -18.71 -3.71 -9.29
N TRP A 65 -18.61 -5.02 -9.14
CA TRP A 65 -18.07 -5.94 -10.13
C TRP A 65 -19.05 -7.09 -10.35
N HIS A 66 -19.33 -7.41 -11.61
CA HIS A 66 -20.26 -8.49 -11.93
C HIS A 66 -19.47 -9.76 -12.28
N GLU A 67 -19.59 -10.78 -11.44
CA GLU A 67 -18.89 -12.06 -11.62
C GLU A 67 -19.84 -13.21 -11.27
N ASN A 68 -19.83 -14.28 -12.08
CA ASN A 68 -20.67 -15.46 -11.90
C ASN A 68 -22.17 -15.15 -11.75
N GLY A 69 -22.68 -14.17 -12.49
CA GLY A 69 -24.09 -13.78 -12.47
C GLY A 69 -24.53 -13.03 -11.20
N ARG A 70 -23.59 -12.55 -10.37
CA ARG A 70 -23.88 -11.81 -9.15
C ARG A 70 -23.06 -10.52 -9.09
N TRP A 71 -23.65 -9.46 -8.53
CA TRP A 71 -22.94 -8.24 -8.19
C TRP A 71 -22.15 -8.44 -6.90
N GLN A 72 -20.86 -8.21 -6.96
CA GLN A 72 -19.94 -8.24 -5.84
C GLN A 72 -19.32 -6.86 -5.65
N ARG A 73 -18.95 -6.53 -4.41
CA ARG A 73 -18.14 -5.35 -4.13
C ARG A 73 -16.69 -5.71 -4.36
N TYR A 74 -15.98 -4.93 -5.15
CA TYR A 74 -14.53 -5.00 -5.30
C TYR A 74 -13.92 -3.69 -4.86
N ILE A 75 -12.62 -3.71 -4.57
CA ILE A 75 -11.82 -2.52 -4.32
C ILE A 75 -10.85 -2.37 -5.48
N LEU A 76 -11.01 -1.30 -6.24
CA LEU A 76 -10.02 -0.88 -7.23
C LEU A 76 -8.97 -0.02 -6.52
N GLN A 77 -7.74 -0.50 -6.50
CA GLN A 77 -6.58 0.23 -6.02
C GLN A 77 -5.84 0.83 -7.22
N LEU A 78 -5.74 2.16 -7.24
CA LEU A 78 -5.01 2.92 -8.26
C LEU A 78 -3.96 3.77 -7.56
N GLY A 79 -2.71 3.71 -8.00
CA GLY A 79 -1.68 4.52 -7.38
C GLY A 79 -0.40 4.64 -8.18
N TYR A 80 0.58 5.28 -7.56
CA TYR A 80 1.90 5.46 -8.09
C TYR A 80 2.94 5.06 -7.05
N ARG A 81 3.86 4.18 -7.45
CA ARG A 81 5.02 3.77 -6.66
C ARG A 81 6.26 4.50 -7.14
N THR A 82 7.05 5.01 -6.21
CA THR A 82 8.38 5.55 -6.48
C THR A 82 9.42 4.88 -5.61
N CYS A 83 10.57 4.60 -6.20
CA CYS A 83 11.64 3.83 -5.57
C CYS A 83 12.90 4.70 -5.40
N ARG A 84 13.68 4.40 -4.38
CA ARG A 84 15.00 4.96 -4.09
C ARG A 84 15.92 3.80 -3.70
N GLY A 85 17.17 3.84 -4.12
CA GLY A 85 18.12 2.78 -3.81
C GLY A 85 19.04 2.46 -4.96
N ALA A 86 20.12 1.74 -4.68
CA ALA A 86 21.01 1.21 -5.72
C ALA A 86 20.35 0.07 -6.50
N GLU A 87 19.53 -0.75 -5.83
CA GLU A 87 18.79 -1.84 -6.45
C GLU A 87 17.30 -1.50 -6.59
N GLN A 88 16.69 -1.93 -7.70
CA GLN A 88 15.24 -1.81 -7.92
C GLN A 88 14.58 -3.17 -7.74
N VAL A 89 14.13 -3.46 -6.51
CA VAL A 89 13.41 -4.70 -6.20
C VAL A 89 11.99 -4.66 -6.78
N ARG A 90 11.36 -3.48 -6.76
CA ARG A 90 10.03 -3.23 -7.33
C ARG A 90 10.08 -2.17 -8.43
N PRO A 91 9.27 -2.31 -9.50
CA PRO A 91 9.19 -1.30 -10.55
C PRO A 91 8.50 -0.04 -10.02
N ALA A 92 9.11 1.12 -10.27
CA ALA A 92 8.44 2.40 -10.08
C ALA A 92 7.43 2.65 -11.21
N GLY A 93 6.30 3.26 -10.90
CA GLY A 93 5.30 3.59 -11.91
C GLY A 93 3.86 3.54 -11.41
N PHE A 94 2.92 3.60 -12.36
CA PHE A 94 1.50 3.48 -12.09
C PHE A 94 1.12 2.03 -11.84
N GLU A 95 0.37 1.81 -10.78
CA GLU A 95 -0.15 0.50 -10.41
C GLU A 95 -1.67 0.52 -10.41
N LYS A 96 -2.26 -0.57 -10.90
CA LYS A 96 -3.70 -0.82 -10.91
C LYS A 96 -3.95 -2.25 -10.46
N GLU A 97 -4.66 -2.40 -9.36
CA GLU A 97 -4.98 -3.69 -8.79
C GLU A 97 -6.47 -3.76 -8.41
N TRP A 98 -7.10 -4.90 -8.69
CA TRP A 98 -8.45 -5.20 -8.22
C TRP A 98 -8.36 -6.19 -7.06
N LYS A 99 -8.85 -5.78 -5.89
CA LYS A 99 -8.92 -6.63 -4.70
C LYS A 99 -10.36 -7.01 -4.44
N ARG A 100 -10.61 -8.29 -4.20
CA ARG A 100 -11.85 -8.68 -3.52
C ARG A 100 -11.75 -8.17 -2.07
N PRO A 101 -12.77 -7.49 -1.52
CA PRO A 101 -12.84 -7.33 -0.08
C PRO A 101 -12.82 -8.75 0.49
N PHE A 102 -11.87 -9.03 1.38
CA PHE A 102 -11.81 -10.31 2.07
C PHE A 102 -13.22 -10.67 2.53
N SER A 103 -13.79 -11.75 1.98
CA SER A 103 -14.79 -12.51 2.70
C SER A 103 -14.12 -12.86 4.01
N ALA A 104 -14.69 -12.41 5.13
CA ALA A 104 -14.24 -12.80 6.45
C ALA A 104 -14.38 -14.32 6.58
N GLU A 105 -13.41 -15.07 6.08
CA GLU A 105 -13.26 -16.49 6.35
C GLU A 105 -12.69 -16.60 7.76
N THR A 106 -13.63 -16.79 8.69
CA THR A 106 -13.52 -17.72 9.80
C THR A 106 -12.10 -17.95 10.30
N THR A 107 -11.73 -17.22 11.35
CA THR A 107 -10.70 -17.68 12.28
C THR A 107 -11.13 -19.04 12.83
N MET A 108 -10.71 -20.12 12.18
CA MET A 108 -10.64 -21.44 12.80
C MET A 108 -9.56 -21.31 13.88
N ARG A 109 -9.99 -20.99 15.09
CA ARG A 109 -9.22 -21.29 16.31
C ARG A 109 -9.05 -22.81 16.34
N ASN A 110 -7.88 -23.29 15.97
CA ASN A 110 -7.39 -24.56 16.47
C ASN A 110 -6.83 -24.27 17.87
N GLU A 111 -7.65 -24.49 18.88
CA GLU A 111 -7.19 -24.88 20.22
C GLU A 111 -7.12 -26.41 20.28
#